data_AF-A0AAV5ACB9-F1
#
_entry.id   AF-A0AAV5ACB9-F1
#
_cell.length_a   1.000
_cell.length_b   1.000
_cell.length_c   1.000
_cell.angle_alpha   90.00
_cell.angle_beta   90.00
_cell.angle_gamma   90.00
#
_symmetry.space_group_name_H-M   'P 1'
#
loop_
_entity.id
_entity.type
_entity.pdbx_description
1 polymer ?
#
loop_
_entity_poly.entity_id
_entity_poly.type
_entity_poly.pdbx_seq_one_letter_code
_entity_poly.pdbx_strand_id
1 'polypeptide(L)'
;MDPQFAASLWKKYFHPLKKLGVRIGSPAVTSSEAGRAWLRQFLAACDGHEIDFLSLIGHFYDYIWSMNGEFGLPIWITEYASTSTSMEQVAHFMKETTKYLDDLSFVERYW
;
A
#
# COMPACT_ATOMS: atom_id res chain seq x y z
N MET A 1 9.28 -11.67 7.83
CA MET A 1 9.91 -12.25 6.62
C MET A 1 11.06 -11.34 6.21
N ASP A 2 12.18 -11.87 5.78
CA ASP A 2 13.32 -11.08 5.26
C ASP A 2 12.96 -10.40 3.92
N PRO A 3 13.29 -9.10 3.68
CA PRO A 3 12.94 -8.39 2.45
C PRO A 3 13.52 -9.00 1.18
N GLN A 4 14.78 -9.46 1.22
CA GLN A 4 15.49 -10.00 0.06
C GLN A 4 14.91 -11.37 -0.31
N PHE A 5 14.60 -12.19 0.70
CA PHE A 5 13.89 -13.45 0.48
C PHE A 5 12.49 -13.20 -0.10
N ALA A 6 11.73 -12.25 0.44
CA ALA A 6 10.43 -11.89 -0.09
C ALA A 6 10.51 -11.40 -1.56
N ALA A 7 11.50 -10.58 -1.89
CA ALA A 7 11.76 -10.12 -3.25
C ALA A 7 12.07 -11.28 -4.21
N SER A 8 12.83 -12.28 -3.76
CA SER A 8 13.11 -13.48 -4.56
C SER A 8 11.84 -14.28 -4.89
N LEU A 9 10.92 -14.41 -3.92
CA LEU A 9 9.63 -15.09 -4.12
C LEU A 9 8.71 -14.26 -4.99
N TRP A 10 8.65 -12.94 -4.78
CA TRP A 10 7.85 -12.03 -5.59
C TRP A 10 8.28 -12.07 -7.06
N LYS A 11 9.59 -12.01 -7.33
CA LYS A 11 10.14 -12.16 -8.70
C LYS A 11 9.81 -13.53 -9.31
N LYS A 12 9.80 -14.59 -8.50
CA LYS A 12 9.52 -15.95 -8.98
C LYS A 12 8.04 -16.18 -9.30
N TYR A 13 7.13 -15.70 -8.46
CA TYR A 13 5.73 -16.10 -8.49
C TYR A 13 4.78 -15.00 -8.94
N PHE A 14 5.09 -13.74 -8.66
CA PHE A 14 4.24 -12.62 -9.01
C PHE A 14 4.68 -11.98 -10.32
N HIS A 15 5.95 -11.57 -10.45
CA HIS A 15 6.43 -10.88 -11.64
C HIS A 15 5.99 -11.50 -13.00
N PRO A 16 6.00 -12.84 -13.20
CA PRO A 16 5.54 -13.44 -14.45
C PRO A 16 4.08 -13.11 -14.82
N LEU A 17 3.22 -12.83 -13.84
CA LEU A 17 1.82 -12.46 -14.07
C LEU A 17 1.68 -11.11 -14.80
N LYS A 18 2.69 -10.22 -14.72
CA LYS A 18 2.71 -8.98 -15.52
C LYS A 18 2.67 -9.26 -17.02
N LYS A 19 3.28 -10.35 -17.47
CA LYS A 19 3.25 -10.79 -18.89
C LYS A 19 1.84 -11.21 -19.33
N LEU A 20 0.95 -11.49 -18.39
CA LEU A 20 -0.46 -11.79 -18.62
C LEU A 20 -1.35 -10.54 -18.50
N GLY A 21 -0.76 -9.35 -18.36
CA GLY A 21 -1.49 -8.09 -18.18
C GLY A 21 -2.03 -7.86 -16.77
N VAL A 22 -1.60 -8.66 -15.79
CA VAL A 22 -2.00 -8.48 -14.38
C VAL A 22 -1.16 -7.37 -13.75
N ARG A 23 -1.83 -6.39 -13.13
CA ARG A 23 -1.17 -5.38 -12.28
C ARG A 23 -0.82 -5.99 -10.92
N ILE A 24 0.39 -5.71 -10.44
CA ILE A 24 0.92 -6.31 -9.22
C ILE A 24 1.37 -5.22 -8.26
N GLY A 25 0.83 -5.25 -7.05
CA GLY A 25 1.18 -4.31 -5.99
C GLY A 25 2.42 -4.69 -5.21
N SER A 26 2.90 -3.74 -4.41
CA SER A 26 3.84 -4.06 -3.33
C SER A 26 3.23 -5.02 -2.31
N PRO A 27 4.07 -5.72 -1.51
CA PRO A 27 3.62 -6.24 -0.23
C PRO A 27 3.01 -5.11 0.61
N ALA A 28 1.91 -5.42 1.28
CA ALA A 28 1.26 -4.51 2.22
C ALA A 28 1.95 -4.64 3.59
N VAL A 29 2.58 -3.57 4.05
CA VAL A 29 3.36 -3.52 5.30
C VAL A 29 2.62 -2.71 6.36
N THR A 30 2.94 -2.94 7.64
CA THR A 30 2.42 -2.10 8.73
C THR A 30 2.76 -0.63 8.48
N SER A 31 1.84 0.29 8.80
CA SER A 31 2.02 1.75 8.74
C SER A 31 2.98 2.28 9.81
N SER A 32 4.20 1.77 9.84
CA SER A 32 5.28 2.17 10.75
C SER A 32 6.57 2.43 9.97
N GLU A 33 7.54 3.12 10.57
CA GLU A 33 8.84 3.32 9.94
C GLU A 33 9.56 2.00 9.69
N ALA A 34 9.38 0.99 10.55
CA ALA A 34 9.92 -0.34 10.32
C ALA A 34 9.31 -1.01 9.08
N GLY A 35 7.99 -0.89 8.87
CA GLY A 35 7.33 -1.37 7.66
C GLY A 35 7.80 -0.64 6.41
N ARG A 36 7.94 0.69 6.49
CA ARG A 36 8.47 1.51 5.39
C ARG A 36 9.92 1.15 5.05
N ALA A 37 10.79 1.00 6.04
CA ALA A 37 12.17 0.58 5.85
C ALA A 37 12.27 -0.82 5.23
N TRP A 38 11.39 -1.74 5.63
CA TRP A 38 11.28 -3.06 5.01
C TRP A 38 10.89 -2.94 3.53
N LEU A 39 9.90 -2.10 3.21
CA LEU A 39 9.45 -1.91 1.84
C LEU A 39 10.56 -1.32 0.94
N ARG A 40 11.34 -0.35 1.44
CA ARG A 40 12.51 0.18 0.72
C ARG A 40 13.50 -0.94 0.36
N GLN A 41 13.82 -1.80 1.32
CA GLN A 41 14.75 -2.91 1.10
C GLN A 41 14.21 -3.95 0.13
N PHE A 42 12.92 -4.27 0.22
CA PHE A 42 12.25 -5.16 -0.72
C PHE A 42 12.30 -4.60 -2.16
N LEU A 43 11.95 -3.32 -2.35
CA LEU A 43 11.94 -2.70 -3.68
C LEU A 43 13.35 -2.58 -4.25
N ALA A 44 14.35 -2.27 -3.42
CA ALA A 44 15.75 -2.26 -3.83
C ALA A 44 16.22 -3.66 -4.29
N ALA A 45 15.76 -4.74 -3.66
CA ALA A 45 16.08 -6.11 -4.03
C ALA A 45 15.32 -6.61 -5.30
N CYS A 46 14.34 -5.85 -5.78
CA CYS A 46 13.61 -6.10 -7.03
C CYS A 46 14.23 -5.37 -8.25
N ASP A 47 15.50 -4.98 -8.19
CA ASP A 47 16.27 -4.45 -9.32
C ASP A 47 15.67 -3.18 -9.98
N GLY A 48 14.96 -2.35 -9.22
CA GLY A 48 14.59 -1.00 -9.65
C GLY A 48 13.18 -0.80 -10.23
N HIS A 49 12.20 -1.57 -9.73
CA HIS A 49 10.74 -1.36 -9.82
C HIS A 49 9.98 -2.09 -10.93
N GLU A 50 9.13 -3.02 -10.50
CA GLU A 50 8.11 -3.65 -11.34
C GLU A 50 6.74 -3.76 -10.64
N ILE A 51 6.55 -3.07 -9.52
CA ILE A 51 5.21 -2.94 -8.94
C ILE A 51 4.42 -1.87 -9.70
N ASP A 52 3.13 -2.11 -9.90
CA ASP A 52 2.23 -1.20 -10.60
C ASP A 52 1.49 -0.24 -9.66
N PHE A 53 1.53 -0.52 -8.35
CA PHE A 53 0.93 0.29 -7.29
C PHE A 53 1.52 -0.09 -5.93
N LEU A 54 1.39 0.80 -4.95
CA LEU A 54 1.66 0.52 -3.55
C LEU A 54 0.41 -0.05 -2.87
N SER A 55 0.59 -1.11 -2.09
CA SER A 55 -0.44 -1.63 -1.19
C SER A 55 -0.22 -1.06 0.20
N LEU A 56 -1.17 -0.29 0.74
CA LEU A 56 -1.07 0.33 2.07
C LEU A 56 -2.09 -0.27 3.05
N ILE A 57 -1.68 -0.33 4.32
CA ILE A 57 -2.49 -0.72 5.48
C ILE A 57 -2.41 0.40 6.50
N GLY A 58 -3.52 0.79 7.14
CA GLY A 58 -3.52 1.62 8.37
C GLY A 58 -3.37 3.14 8.18
N HIS A 59 -3.30 3.86 9.32
CA HIS A 59 -3.42 5.33 9.51
C HIS A 59 -3.15 6.20 8.28
N PHE A 60 -4.12 7.05 7.92
CA PHE A 60 -4.31 7.40 6.51
C PHE A 60 -3.66 8.71 6.07
N TYR A 61 -4.10 9.85 6.60
CA TYR A 61 -3.89 11.11 5.87
C TYR A 61 -2.43 11.44 5.58
N ASP A 62 -1.59 11.61 6.61
CA ASP A 62 -0.17 11.93 6.42
C ASP A 62 0.63 10.77 5.83
N TYR A 63 0.25 9.54 6.18
CA TYR A 63 0.96 8.35 5.72
C TYR A 63 0.78 8.14 4.21
N ILE A 64 -0.45 8.24 3.70
CA ILE A 64 -0.77 8.16 2.27
C ILE A 64 0.11 9.15 1.48
N TRP A 65 0.14 10.41 1.92
CA TRP A 65 0.95 11.45 1.27
C TRP A 65 2.44 11.16 1.36
N SER A 66 2.95 10.72 2.51
CA SER A 66 4.37 10.40 2.66
C SER A 66 4.80 9.20 1.80
N MET A 67 3.94 8.17 1.66
CA MET A 67 4.21 7.01 0.82
C MET A 67 4.14 7.38 -0.67
N ASN A 68 3.15 8.17 -1.08
CA ASN A 68 3.07 8.67 -2.45
C ASN A 68 4.25 9.58 -2.78
N GLY A 69 4.62 10.49 -1.87
CA GLY A 69 5.77 11.39 -2.05
C GLY A 69 7.11 10.66 -2.11
N GLU A 70 7.28 9.56 -1.39
CA GLU A 70 8.52 8.77 -1.40
C GLU A 70 8.66 7.90 -2.66
N PHE A 71 7.59 7.24 -3.10
CA PHE A 71 7.67 6.23 -4.17
C PHE A 71 7.05 6.68 -5.50
N GLY A 72 6.22 7.72 -5.53
CA GLY A 72 5.64 8.28 -6.75
C GLY A 72 4.67 7.36 -7.52
N LEU A 73 4.17 6.31 -6.88
CA LEU A 73 3.30 5.30 -7.50
C LEU A 73 1.83 5.48 -7.11
N PRO A 74 0.88 4.99 -7.94
CA PRO A 74 -0.51 4.86 -7.54
C PRO A 74 -0.65 4.01 -6.27
N ILE A 75 -1.67 4.29 -5.47
CA ILE A 75 -1.91 3.64 -4.17
C ILE A 75 -3.21 2.86 -4.22
N TRP A 76 -3.16 1.62 -3.73
CA TRP A 76 -4.32 0.85 -3.30
C TRP A 76 -4.26 0.71 -1.77
N ILE A 77 -5.28 1.22 -1.08
CA ILE A 77 -5.43 1.02 0.37
C ILE A 77 -6.16 -0.31 0.55
N THR A 78 -5.43 -1.34 0.99
CA THR A 78 -5.97 -2.71 1.01
C THR A 78 -6.57 -3.10 2.35
N GLU A 79 -6.28 -2.35 3.41
CA GLU A 79 -6.91 -2.49 4.72
C GLU A 79 -6.97 -1.16 5.46
N TYR A 80 -8.18 -0.76 5.87
CA TYR A 80 -8.39 0.36 6.78
C TYR A 80 -9.63 0.23 7.64
N ALA A 81 -9.57 0.74 8.87
CA ALA A 81 -10.71 0.79 9.77
C ALA A 81 -10.49 1.80 10.88
N SER A 82 -11.60 2.29 11.44
CA SER A 82 -11.59 2.89 12.77
C SER A 82 -11.41 1.79 13.82
N THR A 83 -10.51 2.01 14.77
CA THR A 83 -10.33 1.13 15.94
C THR A 83 -11.20 1.54 17.13
N SER A 84 -12.05 2.55 16.96
CA SER A 84 -12.96 2.99 18.01
C SER A 84 -14.02 1.93 18.31
N THR A 85 -14.40 1.82 19.58
CA THR A 85 -15.53 1.00 20.03
C THR A 85 -16.88 1.72 19.90
N SER A 86 -16.87 3.02 19.56
CA SER A 86 -18.08 3.80 19.34
C SER A 86 -18.59 3.63 17.91
N MET A 87 -19.81 3.11 17.76
CA MET A 87 -20.48 2.97 16.47
C MET A 87 -20.57 4.30 15.71
N GLU A 88 -20.83 5.40 16.42
CA GLU A 88 -20.90 6.73 15.83
C GLU A 88 -19.55 7.16 15.24
N GLN A 89 -18.46 6.94 15.98
CA GLN A 89 -17.11 7.27 15.51
C GLN A 89 -16.67 6.37 14.35
N VAL A 90 -17.06 5.10 14.35
CA VAL A 90 -16.81 4.18 13.22
C VAL A 90 -17.57 4.65 11.97
N ALA A 91 -18.86 4.96 12.10
CA ALA A 91 -19.67 5.45 10.99
C ALA A 91 -19.16 6.78 10.44
N HIS A 92 -18.77 7.70 11.33
CA HIS A 92 -18.17 8.98 10.94
C HIS A 92 -16.85 8.78 10.20
N PHE A 93 -15.95 7.92 10.72
CA PHE A 93 -14.69 7.59 10.06
C PHE A 93 -14.92 7.05 8.65
N MET A 94 -15.81 6.06 8.48
CA MET A 94 -16.12 5.48 7.17
C MET A 94 -16.62 6.53 6.18
N LYS A 95 -17.48 7.45 6.63
CA LYS A 95 -18.03 8.51 5.78
C LYS A 95 -16.96 9.52 5.35
N GLU A 96 -16.16 10.02 6.29
CA GLU A 96 -15.19 11.07 6.01
C GLU A 96 -13.99 10.54 5.21
N THR A 97 -13.53 9.33 5.51
CA THR A 97 -12.39 8.73 4.79
C THR A 97 -12.73 8.37 3.36
N THR A 98 -13.89 7.76 3.09
CA THR A 98 -14.29 7.45 1.70
C THR A 98 -14.39 8.71 0.86
N LYS A 99 -15.07 9.75 1.37
CA LYS A 99 -15.12 11.07 0.71
C LYS A 99 -13.72 11.65 0.45
N TYR A 100 -12.82 11.59 1.42
CA TYR A 100 -11.47 12.11 1.24
C TYR A 100 -10.67 11.31 0.20
N LEU A 101 -10.76 9.98 0.22
CA LEU A 101 -10.02 9.11 -0.68
C LEU A 101 -10.51 9.22 -2.12
N ASP A 102 -11.80 9.49 -2.34
CA ASP A 102 -12.37 9.78 -3.66
C ASP A 102 -11.77 11.02 -4.33
N ASP A 103 -11.33 12.00 -3.54
CA ASP A 103 -10.74 13.25 -4.05
C ASP A 103 -9.23 13.13 -4.37
N LEU A 104 -8.57 12.02 -4.03
CA LEU A 104 -7.14 11.83 -4.26
C LEU A 104 -6.87 11.06 -5.57
N SER A 105 -6.45 11.76 -6.62
CA SER A 105 -6.21 11.16 -7.94
C SER A 105 -5.16 10.04 -7.99
N PHE A 106 -4.27 9.97 -7.00
CA PHE A 106 -3.24 8.94 -6.90
C PHE A 106 -3.67 7.74 -6.03
N VAL A 107 -4.85 7.80 -5.38
CA VAL A 107 -5.48 6.66 -4.74
C VAL A 107 -6.48 6.06 -5.73
N GLU A 108 -6.16 4.89 -6.28
CA GLU A 108 -7.01 4.28 -7.31
C GLU A 108 -8.09 3.37 -6.72
N ARG A 109 -7.83 2.80 -5.54
CA ARG A 109 -8.72 1.85 -4.85
C ARG A 109 -8.53 1.90 -3.35
N TYR A 110 -9.60 1.64 -2.61
CA TYR A 110 -9.56 1.46 -1.16
C TYR A 110 -10.66 0.48 -0.73
N TRP A 111 -10.37 -0.37 0.26
CA TRP A 111 -11.36 -1.26 0.88
C TRP A 111 -10.94 -1.69 2.29
#